data_AF-I2CP91-F1
#
_entry.id   AF-I2CP91-F1
#
_cell.length_a   1.000
_cell.length_b   1.000
_cell.length_c   1.000
_cell.angle_alpha   90.00
_cell.angle_beta   90.00
_cell.angle_gamma   90.00
#
_symmetry.space_group_name_H-M   'P 1'
#
loop_
_entity.id
_entity.type
_entity.pdbx_description
1 polymer ?
#
loop_
_entity_poly.entity_id
_entity_poly.type
_entity_poly.pdbx_seq_one_letter_code
_entity_poly.pdbx_strand_id
1 'polypeptide(L)'
;MRGSLPPSPCPAVVRDVEDIVAMPLVSDTQHFGSVAILDSCTGCTTCRVLAPDIFLEARRTSRDPTIFTEVAGRPLRSMEEAEQVREAVMACPVHAVKWVKRPKALKARPLTEVYPKLLDENVYVGGPPSKKLFGGASYLIVGQGNKRGRNILVDTPDPEEALVDRVRALGGLDYIIFTHIDHVSLHRAWKEAFPNVQRVMHADDFNDDTQDFEIKLQGGKTARTADGGIHDAAPPLVCSLPGWEDELELIHGPGHTPGSIYVLYKEKFLCTGDSLHYSRAVGHLVGFRLQCWESWSRQQTSWRRLLRHSSAFSWVLPGHGEPHRFPTPGEARESLAAAIQWALGFPDGRTPSRRFRLWATTRVTSRRKWLRWLADNLVLPPGSRLAIPCYAGPAGAVLEGGGGPGSGLGAMLQSLCKIDRGTGVALGLTSFVLGVVVGVG
;
A
#
# COMPACT_ATOMS: atom_id res chain seq x y z
N MET A 1 -18.48 45.87 -1.51
CA MET A 1 -17.06 45.48 -1.43
C MET A 1 -16.96 44.23 -0.57
N ARG A 2 -16.71 43.07 -1.18
CA ARG A 2 -16.51 41.79 -0.47
C ARG A 2 -15.05 41.74 -0.03
N GLY A 3 -14.80 41.83 1.28
CA GLY A 3 -13.47 41.60 1.84
C GLY A 3 -13.15 40.11 1.77
N SER A 4 -12.19 39.76 0.92
CA SER A 4 -11.54 38.45 0.92
C SER A 4 -10.80 38.25 2.24
N LEU A 5 -11.19 37.25 3.02
CA LEU A 5 -10.35 36.72 4.10
C LEU A 5 -9.03 36.21 3.47
N PRO A 6 -7.87 36.48 4.08
CA PRO A 6 -6.61 35.93 3.60
C PRO A 6 -6.67 34.39 3.68
N PRO A 7 -5.99 33.66 2.76
CA PRO A 7 -5.89 32.22 2.88
C PRO A 7 -5.23 31.88 4.23
N SER A 8 -5.95 31.14 5.08
CA SER A 8 -5.35 30.58 6.29
C SER A 8 -4.10 29.80 5.90
N PRO A 9 -2.97 29.95 6.62
CA PRO A 9 -1.78 29.18 6.35
C PRO A 9 -2.14 27.70 6.53
N CYS A 10 -2.03 26.96 5.43
CA CYS A 10 -2.19 25.50 5.40
C CYS A 10 -1.39 24.89 6.58
N PRO A 11 -1.92 23.94 7.37
CA PRO A 11 -1.09 23.18 8.28
C PRO A 11 -0.07 22.42 7.46
N ALA A 12 1.17 22.92 7.50
CA ALA A 12 2.35 22.22 7.03
C ALA A 12 2.38 20.82 7.65
N VAL A 13 2.93 19.85 6.91
CA VAL A 13 3.33 18.56 7.49
C VAL A 13 4.09 18.83 8.79
N VAL A 14 3.56 18.26 9.87
CA VAL A 14 4.05 18.55 11.22
C VAL A 14 5.17 17.57 11.50
N ARG A 15 6.38 18.07 11.73
CA ARG A 15 7.60 17.24 11.72
C ARG A 15 7.72 16.40 12.99
N ASP A 16 7.27 16.94 14.12
CA ASP A 16 7.29 16.28 15.43
C ASP A 16 6.00 16.56 16.24
N VAL A 17 5.71 15.76 17.26
CA VAL A 17 4.53 15.96 18.13
C VAL A 17 4.62 17.31 18.86
N GLU A 18 5.83 17.77 19.20
CA GLU A 18 6.08 19.06 19.80
C GLU A 18 5.67 20.23 18.87
N ASP A 19 5.78 20.07 17.55
CA ASP A 19 5.36 21.06 16.56
C ASP A 19 3.83 21.14 16.42
N ILE A 20 3.10 20.08 16.80
CA ILE A 20 1.62 20.10 16.86
C ILE A 20 1.16 21.10 17.93
N VAL A 21 1.88 21.14 19.07
CA VAL A 21 1.56 22.01 20.21
C VAL A 21 1.82 23.48 19.88
N ALA A 22 2.73 23.77 18.95
CA ALA A 22 3.08 25.12 18.51
C ALA A 22 2.14 25.71 17.43
N MET A 23 1.22 24.91 16.88
CA MET A 23 0.27 25.43 15.88
C MET A 23 -0.75 26.38 16.53
N PRO A 24 -1.01 27.57 15.96
CA PRO A 24 -1.96 28.50 16.54
C PRO A 24 -3.32 27.83 16.69
N LEU A 25 -3.80 27.81 17.94
CA LEU A 25 -5.14 27.32 18.29
C LEU A 25 -6.17 28.13 17.50
N VAL A 26 -6.74 27.51 16.48
CA VAL A 26 -7.85 28.11 15.71
C VAL A 26 -8.99 28.39 16.69
N SER A 27 -9.53 29.61 16.62
CA SER A 27 -10.49 30.18 17.59
C SER A 27 -11.68 29.27 17.90
N ASP A 28 -12.15 29.32 19.15
CA ASP A 28 -12.88 28.26 19.85
C ASP A 28 -14.38 28.10 19.52
N THR A 29 -14.85 28.53 18.34
CA THR A 29 -16.28 28.43 17.99
C THR A 29 -16.51 27.42 16.87
N GLN A 30 -17.08 26.26 17.23
CA GLN A 30 -17.62 25.19 16.37
C GLN A 30 -16.63 24.39 15.50
N HIS A 31 -15.58 23.84 16.12
CA HIS A 31 -14.66 22.94 15.40
C HIS A 31 -14.78 21.51 15.94
N PHE A 32 -15.16 20.55 15.07
CA PHE A 32 -15.24 19.12 15.39
C PHE A 32 -13.85 18.46 15.42
N GLY A 33 -12.83 19.20 15.85
CA GLY A 33 -11.44 18.76 15.94
C GLY A 33 -10.57 19.10 14.73
N SER A 34 -9.30 18.74 14.83
CA SER A 34 -8.27 18.91 13.80
C SER A 34 -7.19 17.84 13.92
N VAL A 35 -6.49 17.60 12.82
CA VAL A 35 -5.48 16.54 12.68
C VAL A 35 -4.22 17.02 11.98
N ALA A 36 -3.14 16.28 12.20
CA ALA A 36 -1.86 16.46 11.56
C ALA A 36 -1.32 15.11 11.06
N ILE A 37 -0.44 15.18 10.07
CA ILE A 37 0.34 14.03 9.57
C ILE A 37 1.80 14.25 9.97
N LEU A 38 2.36 13.25 10.64
CA LEU A 38 3.78 13.21 10.99
C LEU A 38 4.63 12.76 9.79
N ASP A 39 5.90 13.15 9.81
CA ASP A 39 6.89 12.80 8.79
C ASP A 39 7.26 11.30 8.77
N SER A 40 6.81 10.54 9.78
CA SER A 40 6.88 9.07 9.82
C SER A 40 5.89 8.39 8.87
N CYS A 41 5.04 9.17 8.18
CA CYS A 41 4.14 8.66 7.16
C CYS A 41 4.91 7.92 6.06
N THR A 42 4.41 6.73 5.72
CA THR A 42 4.97 5.85 4.68
C THR A 42 4.10 5.73 3.44
N GLY A 43 2.94 6.41 3.41
CA GLY A 43 2.05 6.40 2.24
C GLY A 43 1.17 5.15 2.10
N CYS A 44 0.90 4.41 3.18
CA CYS A 44 0.02 3.22 3.15
C CYS A 44 -1.44 3.46 2.70
N THR A 45 -1.86 4.71 2.48
CA THR A 45 -3.18 5.10 1.96
C THR A 45 -4.38 4.88 2.88
N THR A 46 -4.26 4.09 3.95
CA THR A 46 -5.35 3.76 4.88
C THR A 46 -6.22 4.96 5.30
N CYS A 47 -5.60 6.07 5.71
CA CYS A 47 -6.33 7.26 6.13
C CYS A 47 -7.13 7.93 5.00
N ARG A 48 -6.62 7.88 3.77
CA ARG A 48 -7.27 8.45 2.57
C ARG A 48 -8.47 7.61 2.13
N VAL A 49 -8.48 6.31 2.43
CA VAL A 49 -9.65 5.45 2.22
C VAL A 49 -10.72 5.71 3.27
N LEU A 50 -10.32 5.87 4.54
CA LEU A 50 -11.26 5.99 5.66
C LEU A 50 -11.86 7.41 5.82
N ALA A 51 -11.08 8.46 5.53
CA ALA A 51 -11.54 9.85 5.56
C ALA A 51 -11.05 10.64 4.33
N PRO A 52 -11.56 10.30 3.12
CA PRO A 52 -11.08 10.82 1.84
C PRO A 52 -11.17 12.34 1.66
N ASP A 53 -12.12 12.99 2.33
CA ASP A 53 -12.31 14.45 2.23
C ASP A 53 -11.43 15.23 3.21
N ILE A 54 -10.69 14.51 4.08
CA ILE A 54 -9.80 15.06 5.10
C ILE A 54 -8.35 14.78 4.75
N PHE A 55 -8.03 13.53 4.38
CA PHE A 55 -6.69 13.10 4.03
C PHE A 55 -6.58 12.96 2.52
N LEU A 56 -5.74 13.82 1.94
CA LEU A 56 -5.53 13.90 0.51
C LEU A 56 -4.18 13.32 0.13
N GLU A 57 -4.12 12.84 -1.10
CA GLU A 57 -2.86 12.55 -1.76
C GLU A 57 -2.02 13.82 -1.89
N ALA A 58 -0.78 13.76 -1.39
CA ALA A 58 0.12 14.90 -1.44
C ALA A 58 0.39 15.30 -2.90
N ARG A 59 0.21 16.59 -3.20
CA ARG A 59 0.42 17.08 -4.56
C ARG A 59 1.92 17.19 -4.87
N ARG A 60 2.28 17.00 -6.14
CA ARG A 60 3.66 17.09 -6.67
C ARG A 60 4.36 18.43 -6.40
N THR A 61 3.60 19.50 -6.12
CA THR A 61 4.12 20.83 -5.76
C THR A 61 4.52 20.94 -4.29
N SER A 62 4.37 19.87 -3.51
CA SER A 62 4.94 19.81 -2.17
C SER A 62 6.45 20.04 -2.26
N ARG A 63 6.96 20.93 -1.40
CA ARG A 63 8.39 21.28 -1.36
C ARG A 63 9.26 20.13 -0.84
N ASP A 64 8.64 19.03 -0.43
CA ASP A 64 9.28 17.88 0.17
C ASP A 64 8.76 16.58 -0.49
N PRO A 65 9.58 15.88 -1.28
CA PRO A 65 9.17 14.66 -2.00
C PRO A 65 8.90 13.48 -1.06
N THR A 66 9.13 13.64 0.25
CA THR A 66 8.91 12.60 1.26
C THR A 66 7.51 12.60 1.86
N ILE A 67 6.65 13.54 1.46
CA ILE A 67 5.27 13.67 1.93
C ILE A 67 4.35 12.85 1.04
N PHE A 68 3.67 11.86 1.62
CA PHE A 68 2.71 11.01 0.89
C PHE A 68 1.26 11.46 1.07
N THR A 69 0.95 12.11 2.18
CA THR A 69 -0.41 12.47 2.57
C THR A 69 -0.42 13.86 3.18
N GLU A 70 -1.41 14.65 2.77
CA GLU A 70 -1.65 16.00 3.27
C GLU A 70 -3.04 16.05 3.91
N VAL A 71 -3.21 16.95 4.88
CA VAL A 71 -4.54 17.30 5.39
C VAL A 71 -5.12 18.36 4.46
N ALA A 72 -6.42 18.32 4.16
CA ALA A 72 -7.11 19.28 3.30
C ALA A 72 -7.03 20.76 3.77
N GLY A 73 -6.32 21.05 4.86
CA GLY A 73 -6.07 22.40 5.36
C GLY A 73 -7.27 23.06 6.02
N ARG A 74 -8.29 22.28 6.36
CA ARG A 74 -9.52 22.75 7.02
C ARG A 74 -9.79 21.98 8.31
N PRO A 75 -10.44 22.61 9.31
CA PRO A 75 -11.01 21.89 10.44
C PRO A 75 -12.08 20.88 10.03
N LEU A 76 -12.40 19.96 10.96
CA LEU A 76 -13.50 19.02 10.80
C LEU A 76 -14.84 19.73 10.97
N ARG A 77 -15.78 19.41 10.08
CA ARG A 77 -17.07 20.10 9.91
C ARG A 77 -18.24 19.40 10.61
N SER A 78 -18.08 18.14 11.02
CA SER A 78 -19.14 17.39 11.67
C SER A 78 -18.62 16.25 12.55
N MET A 79 -19.50 15.64 13.35
CA MET A 79 -19.16 14.44 14.11
C MET A 79 -18.93 13.23 13.20
N GLU A 80 -19.55 13.17 12.03
CA GLU A 80 -19.31 12.13 11.03
C GLU A 80 -17.87 12.21 10.49
N GLU A 81 -17.39 13.41 10.16
CA GLU A 81 -15.98 13.60 9.78
C GLU A 81 -15.05 13.23 10.95
N ALA A 82 -15.41 13.56 12.19
CA ALA A 82 -14.63 13.18 13.37
C ALA A 82 -14.57 11.66 13.60
N GLU A 83 -15.65 10.93 13.29
CA GLU A 83 -15.69 9.47 13.35
C GLU A 83 -14.84 8.82 12.24
N GLN A 84 -14.90 9.32 11.00
CA GLN A 84 -14.01 8.86 9.92
C GLN A 84 -12.54 9.08 10.27
N VAL A 85 -12.22 10.25 10.84
CA VAL A 85 -10.86 10.57 11.28
C VAL A 85 -10.44 9.70 12.47
N ARG A 86 -11.35 9.40 13.40
CA ARG A 86 -11.09 8.45 14.49
C ARG A 86 -10.65 7.11 13.92
N GLU A 87 -11.37 6.59 12.92
CA GLU A 87 -11.03 5.34 12.25
C GLU A 87 -9.66 5.43 11.58
N ALA A 88 -9.40 6.49 10.81
CA ALA A 88 -8.11 6.72 10.16
C ALA A 88 -6.94 6.79 11.14
N VAL A 89 -7.10 7.50 12.26
CA VAL A 89 -6.08 7.58 13.34
C VAL A 89 -5.84 6.21 13.94
N MET A 90 -6.91 5.48 14.24
CA MET A 90 -6.80 4.16 14.86
C MET A 90 -6.26 3.10 13.90
N ALA A 91 -6.50 3.19 12.60
CA ALA A 91 -6.06 2.22 11.61
C ALA A 91 -4.64 2.48 11.08
N CYS A 92 -4.05 3.65 11.33
CA CYS A 92 -2.71 3.98 10.84
C CYS A 92 -1.64 3.03 11.43
N PRO A 93 -0.95 2.23 10.59
CA PRO A 93 0.00 1.20 11.05
C PRO A 93 1.29 1.80 11.64
N VAL A 94 1.65 3.01 11.20
CA VAL A 94 2.86 3.72 11.64
C VAL A 94 2.57 4.88 12.59
N HIS A 95 1.33 5.01 13.05
CA HIS A 95 0.86 6.06 13.96
C HIS A 95 1.17 7.51 13.51
N ALA A 96 1.28 7.74 12.20
CA ALA A 96 1.60 9.04 11.61
C ALA A 96 0.42 10.02 11.64
N VAL A 97 -0.82 9.54 11.69
CA VAL A 97 -2.01 10.39 11.79
C VAL A 97 -2.26 10.73 13.26
N LYS A 98 -2.26 12.02 13.61
CA LYS A 98 -2.44 12.51 14.99
C LYS A 98 -3.58 13.50 15.11
N TRP A 99 -4.29 13.42 16.23
CA TRP A 99 -5.18 14.48 16.67
C TRP A 99 -4.35 15.69 17.13
N VAL A 100 -4.65 16.86 16.59
CA VAL A 100 -4.21 18.15 17.14
C VAL A 100 -5.23 18.57 18.20
N LYS A 101 -6.52 18.54 17.84
CA LYS A 101 -7.64 18.73 18.76
C LYS A 101 -8.64 17.60 18.55
N ARG A 102 -8.82 16.74 19.54
CA ARG A 102 -9.84 15.68 19.52
C ARG A 102 -11.17 16.20 20.11
N PRO A 103 -12.32 15.95 19.47
CA PRO A 103 -13.61 16.34 20.05
C PRO A 103 -13.88 15.60 21.36
N LYS A 104 -14.32 16.32 22.39
CA LYS A 104 -14.67 15.72 23.69
C LYS A 104 -15.83 14.72 23.59
N ALA A 105 -16.76 14.94 22.66
CA ALA A 105 -17.91 14.07 22.42
C ALA A 105 -17.57 12.76 21.68
N LEU A 106 -16.35 12.63 21.13
CA LEU A 106 -15.94 11.48 20.32
C LEU A 106 -15.64 10.26 21.21
N LYS A 107 -16.58 9.30 21.24
CA LYS A 107 -16.47 8.09 22.06
C LYS A 107 -15.33 7.19 21.61
N ALA A 108 -14.73 6.49 22.58
CA ALA A 108 -13.81 5.40 22.29
C ALA A 108 -14.63 4.13 21.99
N ARG A 109 -14.36 3.52 20.84
CA ARG A 109 -14.98 2.26 20.41
C ARG A 109 -14.04 1.45 19.53
N PRO A 110 -14.05 0.11 19.58
CA PRO A 110 -13.20 -0.72 18.72
C PRO A 110 -13.40 -0.41 17.24
N LEU A 111 -12.35 -0.57 16.42
CA LEU A 111 -12.51 -0.44 14.96
C LEU A 111 -13.42 -1.52 14.41
N THR A 112 -13.38 -2.71 15.00
CA THR A 112 -14.07 -3.90 14.50
C THR A 112 -15.59 -3.82 14.62
N GLU A 113 -16.16 -2.94 15.44
CA GLU A 113 -17.61 -2.86 15.73
C GLU A 113 -18.50 -2.82 14.48
N VAL A 114 -18.02 -2.19 13.40
CA VAL A 114 -18.77 -2.02 12.13
C VAL A 114 -18.37 -3.01 11.04
N TYR A 115 -17.48 -3.96 11.33
CA TYR A 115 -16.95 -4.93 10.37
C TYR A 115 -17.43 -6.36 10.65
N PRO A 116 -17.68 -7.20 9.64
CA PRO A 116 -17.51 -6.92 8.21
C PRO A 116 -18.49 -5.87 7.70
N LYS A 117 -18.00 -4.90 6.92
CA LYS A 117 -18.81 -3.77 6.44
C LYS A 117 -19.23 -4.04 5.01
N LEU A 118 -20.53 -4.05 4.72
CA LEU A 118 -21.02 -4.29 3.36
C LEU A 118 -20.44 -3.24 2.41
N LEU A 119 -19.82 -3.71 1.32
CA LEU A 119 -19.26 -2.87 0.27
C LEU A 119 -20.27 -2.70 -0.87
N ASP A 120 -20.68 -3.81 -1.48
CA ASP A 120 -21.70 -3.89 -2.53
C ASP A 120 -22.19 -5.34 -2.64
N GLU A 121 -23.46 -5.53 -2.97
CA GLU A 121 -24.13 -6.84 -3.09
C GLU A 121 -23.88 -7.79 -1.89
N ASN A 122 -23.00 -8.78 -2.07
CA ASN A 122 -22.64 -9.78 -1.07
C ASN A 122 -21.14 -9.76 -0.73
N VAL A 123 -20.45 -8.69 -1.13
CA VAL A 123 -19.03 -8.45 -0.84
C VAL A 123 -18.90 -7.41 0.26
N TYR A 124 -18.09 -7.72 1.26
CA TYR A 124 -17.85 -6.91 2.45
C TYR A 124 -16.37 -6.56 2.54
N VAL A 125 -16.04 -5.42 3.13
CA VAL A 125 -14.71 -5.21 3.70
C VAL A 125 -14.60 -6.13 4.91
N GLY A 126 -13.64 -7.05 4.87
CA GLY A 126 -13.52 -8.18 5.80
C GLY A 126 -13.24 -7.76 7.23
N GLY A 127 -12.47 -6.67 7.41
CA GLY A 127 -12.15 -6.10 8.71
C GLY A 127 -11.46 -4.75 8.58
N PRO A 128 -11.15 -4.09 9.70
CA PRO A 128 -10.31 -2.90 9.67
C PRO A 128 -8.97 -3.21 8.99
N PRO A 129 -8.37 -2.25 8.26
CA PRO A 129 -7.02 -2.40 7.72
C PRO A 129 -6.03 -2.85 8.80
N SER A 130 -5.35 -3.99 8.57
CA SER A 130 -4.52 -4.63 9.60
C SER A 130 -3.24 -3.84 9.84
N LYS A 131 -2.96 -3.51 11.11
CA LYS A 131 -1.69 -2.88 11.46
C LYS A 131 -0.51 -3.82 11.30
N LYS A 132 -0.74 -5.12 11.55
CA LYS A 132 0.28 -6.17 11.41
C LYS A 132 0.68 -6.37 9.95
N LEU A 133 -0.24 -6.11 9.03
CA LEU A 133 -0.02 -6.15 7.59
C LEU A 133 0.13 -4.74 6.98
N PHE A 134 0.69 -3.77 7.71
CA PHE A 134 1.00 -2.42 7.17
C PHE A 134 -0.18 -1.64 6.54
N GLY A 135 -1.39 -1.90 7.01
CA GLY A 135 -2.62 -1.29 6.47
C GLY A 135 -3.33 -2.16 5.43
N GLY A 136 -2.98 -3.45 5.33
CA GLY A 136 -3.60 -4.41 4.43
C GLY A 136 -5.10 -4.54 4.66
N ALA A 137 -5.87 -4.37 3.59
CA ALA A 137 -7.30 -4.60 3.50
C ALA A 137 -7.60 -6.07 3.18
N SER A 138 -8.82 -6.49 3.51
CA SER A 138 -9.34 -7.83 3.23
C SER A 138 -10.79 -7.71 2.77
N TYR A 139 -11.28 -8.73 2.07
CA TYR A 139 -12.63 -8.75 1.53
C TYR A 139 -13.31 -10.07 1.83
N LEU A 140 -14.54 -10.02 2.33
CA LEU A 140 -15.37 -11.19 2.62
C LEU A 140 -16.47 -11.31 1.58
N ILE A 141 -16.49 -12.42 0.86
CA ILE A 141 -17.56 -12.78 -0.08
C ILE A 141 -18.51 -13.72 0.66
N VAL A 142 -19.74 -13.26 0.91
CA VAL A 142 -20.77 -14.06 1.59
C VAL A 142 -21.57 -14.84 0.56
N GLY A 143 -21.48 -16.17 0.59
CA GLY A 143 -22.11 -17.03 -0.42
C GLY A 143 -23.62 -16.86 -0.52
N GLN A 144 -24.14 -16.81 -1.74
CA GLN A 144 -25.57 -16.60 -2.05
C GLN A 144 -26.19 -17.86 -2.67
N GLY A 145 -27.53 -17.96 -2.69
CA GLY A 145 -28.24 -19.08 -3.32
C GLY A 145 -27.82 -20.44 -2.74
N ASN A 146 -27.36 -21.35 -3.61
CA ASN A 146 -26.85 -22.68 -3.24
C ASN A 146 -25.48 -22.64 -2.53
N LYS A 147 -24.83 -21.48 -2.43
CA LYS A 147 -23.56 -21.25 -1.71
C LYS A 147 -23.75 -20.62 -0.33
N ARG A 148 -24.99 -20.47 0.17
CA ARG A 148 -25.22 -19.95 1.53
C ARG A 148 -24.46 -20.75 2.57
N GLY A 149 -23.75 -20.07 3.47
CA GLY A 149 -22.88 -20.69 4.47
C GLY A 149 -21.49 -21.07 3.95
N ARG A 150 -21.22 -20.88 2.65
CA ARG A 150 -19.91 -21.07 2.03
C ARG A 150 -19.34 -19.69 1.75
N ASN A 151 -18.58 -19.13 2.68
CA ASN A 151 -18.00 -17.80 2.50
C ASN A 151 -16.51 -17.90 2.17
N ILE A 152 -16.01 -16.88 1.47
CA ILE A 152 -14.60 -16.75 1.08
C ILE A 152 -14.05 -15.47 1.69
N LEU A 153 -12.92 -15.57 2.37
CA LEU A 153 -12.15 -14.43 2.83
C LEU A 153 -10.93 -14.24 1.93
N VAL A 154 -10.80 -13.09 1.27
CA VAL A 154 -9.66 -12.73 0.42
C VAL A 154 -8.72 -11.83 1.23
N ASP A 155 -7.51 -12.33 1.47
CA ASP A 155 -6.55 -11.85 2.48
C ASP A 155 -7.19 -11.73 3.89
N THR A 156 -6.40 -11.45 4.92
CA THR A 156 -6.89 -11.54 6.31
C THR A 156 -6.80 -10.21 7.06
N PRO A 157 -7.86 -9.78 7.77
CA PRO A 157 -7.76 -8.72 8.76
C PRO A 157 -7.22 -9.27 10.09
N ASP A 158 -6.99 -8.38 11.06
CA ASP A 158 -6.63 -8.79 12.41
C ASP A 158 -7.77 -9.66 13.03
N PRO A 159 -7.47 -10.87 13.53
CA PRO A 159 -8.47 -11.83 14.01
C PRO A 159 -8.96 -11.48 15.43
N GLU A 160 -9.50 -10.28 15.61
CA GLU A 160 -10.14 -9.91 16.88
C GLU A 160 -11.39 -10.77 17.10
N GLU A 161 -11.57 -11.26 18.33
CA GLU A 161 -12.65 -12.20 18.70
C GLU A 161 -14.03 -11.76 18.21
N ALA A 162 -14.39 -10.49 18.47
CA ALA A 162 -15.67 -9.94 18.05
C ALA A 162 -15.86 -9.94 16.51
N LEU A 163 -14.78 -9.76 15.73
CA LEU A 163 -14.84 -9.84 14.27
C LEU A 163 -15.03 -11.29 13.82
N VAL A 164 -14.27 -12.21 14.41
CA VAL A 164 -14.36 -13.65 14.14
C VAL A 164 -15.77 -14.18 14.44
N ASP A 165 -16.37 -13.77 15.56
CA ASP A 165 -17.74 -14.14 15.93
C ASP A 165 -18.77 -13.67 14.90
N ARG A 166 -18.61 -12.44 14.39
CA ARG A 166 -19.49 -11.92 13.33
C ARG A 166 -19.31 -12.67 12.00
N VAL A 167 -18.08 -13.06 11.65
CA VAL A 167 -17.86 -13.91 10.48
C VAL A 167 -18.50 -15.30 10.66
N ARG A 168 -18.44 -15.89 11.86
CA ARG A 168 -19.19 -17.14 12.17
C ARG A 168 -20.70 -16.94 12.02
N ALA A 169 -21.25 -15.83 12.52
CA ALA A 169 -22.67 -15.52 12.41
C ALA A 169 -23.13 -15.33 10.95
N LEU A 170 -22.23 -14.92 10.05
CA LEU A 170 -22.48 -14.83 8.61
C LEU A 170 -22.37 -16.18 7.87
N GLY A 171 -22.17 -17.29 8.59
CA GLY A 171 -22.09 -18.63 8.01
C GLY A 171 -20.71 -19.26 8.03
N GLY A 172 -19.70 -18.62 8.63
CA GLY A 172 -18.35 -19.17 8.74
C GLY A 172 -17.50 -18.91 7.49
N LEU A 173 -16.49 -19.75 7.25
CA LEU A 173 -15.57 -19.67 6.11
C LEU A 173 -15.29 -21.06 5.55
N ASP A 174 -15.41 -21.21 4.22
CA ASP A 174 -14.94 -22.39 3.48
C ASP A 174 -13.50 -22.20 3.01
N TYR A 175 -13.19 -20.99 2.54
CA TYR A 175 -11.89 -20.67 1.96
C TYR A 175 -11.31 -19.36 2.50
N ILE A 176 -9.99 -19.33 2.65
CA ILE A 176 -9.21 -18.10 2.73
C ILE A 176 -8.27 -18.09 1.53
N ILE A 177 -8.36 -17.07 0.69
CA ILE A 177 -7.52 -16.91 -0.49
C ILE A 177 -6.49 -15.82 -0.20
N PHE A 178 -5.21 -16.17 -0.24
CA PHE A 178 -4.12 -15.21 -0.12
C PHE A 178 -3.68 -14.76 -1.50
N THR A 179 -3.76 -13.45 -1.74
CA THR A 179 -3.41 -12.88 -3.05
C THR A 179 -1.90 -12.91 -3.30
N HIS A 180 -1.10 -12.86 -2.24
CA HIS A 180 0.36 -12.92 -2.27
C HIS A 180 0.94 -13.17 -0.87
N ILE A 181 2.24 -13.48 -0.80
CA ILE A 181 2.92 -13.90 0.45
C ILE A 181 2.97 -12.83 1.55
N ASP A 182 2.84 -11.54 1.25
CA ASP A 182 2.98 -10.50 2.29
C ASP A 182 1.82 -10.50 3.30
N HIS A 183 0.65 -11.05 2.91
CA HIS A 183 -0.57 -11.02 3.72
C HIS A 183 -0.81 -12.29 4.54
N VAL A 184 0.13 -13.24 4.54
CA VAL A 184 -0.11 -14.57 5.15
C VAL A 184 0.06 -14.60 6.67
N SER A 185 0.70 -13.61 7.31
CA SER A 185 1.17 -13.74 8.71
C SER A 185 0.08 -14.02 9.75
N LEU A 186 -1.20 -13.81 9.43
CA LEU A 186 -2.34 -14.06 10.31
C LEU A 186 -3.07 -15.37 10.00
N HIS A 187 -2.62 -16.14 9.02
CA HIS A 187 -3.32 -17.33 8.52
C HIS A 187 -3.58 -18.39 9.60
N ARG A 188 -2.65 -18.61 10.55
CA ARG A 188 -2.81 -19.61 11.61
C ARG A 188 -3.94 -19.27 12.57
N ALA A 189 -4.05 -18.01 12.97
CA ALA A 189 -5.09 -17.56 13.87
C ALA A 189 -6.49 -17.69 13.22
N TRP A 190 -6.60 -17.40 11.92
CA TRP A 190 -7.84 -17.66 11.18
C TRP A 190 -8.13 -19.16 11.00
N LYS A 191 -7.11 -19.99 10.77
CA LYS A 191 -7.27 -21.46 10.71
C LYS A 191 -7.70 -22.06 12.06
N GLU A 192 -7.18 -21.55 13.17
CA GLU A 192 -7.58 -21.95 14.52
C GLU A 192 -9.05 -21.55 14.79
N ALA A 193 -9.45 -20.34 14.39
CA ALA A 193 -10.82 -19.87 14.52
C ALA A 193 -11.83 -20.62 13.63
N PHE A 194 -11.38 -21.14 12.48
CA PHE A 194 -12.18 -21.88 11.50
C PHE A 194 -11.46 -23.18 11.07
N PRO A 195 -11.49 -24.25 11.87
CA PRO A 195 -10.66 -25.45 11.65
C PRO A 195 -10.83 -26.13 10.29
N ASN A 196 -12.02 -26.02 9.70
CA ASN A 196 -12.35 -26.62 8.40
C ASN A 196 -12.04 -25.71 7.20
N VAL A 197 -11.60 -24.46 7.45
CA VAL A 197 -11.29 -23.53 6.36
C VAL A 197 -10.09 -24.02 5.57
N GLN A 198 -10.16 -23.92 4.25
CA GLN A 198 -9.06 -24.26 3.35
C GLN A 198 -8.32 -22.99 2.96
N ARG A 199 -7.01 -22.94 3.23
CA ARG A 199 -6.14 -21.84 2.84
C ARG A 199 -5.62 -22.09 1.43
N VAL A 200 -5.76 -21.08 0.58
CA VAL A 200 -5.44 -21.12 -0.84
C VAL A 200 -4.36 -20.09 -1.12
N MET A 201 -3.27 -20.50 -1.76
CA MET A 201 -2.23 -19.60 -2.25
C MET A 201 -1.54 -20.20 -3.48
N HIS A 202 -0.93 -19.37 -4.32
CA HIS A 202 -0.14 -19.86 -5.43
C HIS A 202 1.20 -20.46 -4.98
N ALA A 203 1.59 -21.59 -5.56
CA ALA A 203 2.76 -22.38 -5.18
C ALA A 203 4.08 -21.57 -5.22
N ASP A 204 4.21 -20.63 -6.14
CA ASP A 204 5.42 -19.80 -6.29
C ASP A 204 5.64 -18.80 -5.13
N ASP A 205 4.66 -18.63 -4.24
CA ASP A 205 4.76 -17.79 -3.04
C ASP A 205 4.95 -18.61 -1.74
N PHE A 206 5.01 -19.93 -1.82
CA PHE A 206 5.17 -20.77 -0.62
C PHE A 206 6.57 -20.61 0.02
N ASN A 207 6.57 -20.64 1.35
CA ASN A 207 7.75 -20.67 2.21
C ASN A 207 7.52 -21.70 3.34
N ASP A 208 8.45 -21.80 4.29
CA ASP A 208 8.36 -22.77 5.39
C ASP A 208 7.10 -22.60 6.26
N ASP A 209 6.59 -21.38 6.41
CA ASP A 209 5.41 -21.05 7.24
C ASP A 209 4.07 -21.42 6.58
N THR A 210 4.07 -21.64 5.26
CA THR A 210 2.87 -21.83 4.45
C THR A 210 2.78 -23.22 3.82
N GLN A 211 3.74 -24.11 4.09
CA GLN A 211 3.78 -25.45 3.49
C GLN A 211 2.54 -26.31 3.78
N ASP A 212 1.83 -26.02 4.87
CA ASP A 212 0.64 -26.75 5.33
C ASP A 212 -0.68 -26.27 4.70
N PHE A 213 -0.65 -25.29 3.78
CA PHE A 213 -1.87 -24.83 3.12
C PHE A 213 -2.51 -25.96 2.31
N GLU A 214 -3.84 -26.01 2.41
CA GLU A 214 -4.66 -27.08 1.86
C GLU A 214 -4.70 -27.05 0.33
N ILE A 215 -4.69 -25.87 -0.28
CA ILE A 215 -4.72 -25.71 -1.74
C ILE A 215 -3.52 -24.89 -2.20
N LYS A 216 -2.67 -25.52 -3.00
CA LYS A 216 -1.50 -24.89 -3.64
C LYS A 216 -1.78 -24.76 -5.13
N LEU A 217 -2.11 -23.55 -5.60
CA LEU A 217 -2.37 -23.32 -7.02
C LEU A 217 -1.08 -23.50 -7.81
N GLN A 218 -1.15 -24.22 -8.93
CA GLN A 218 0.00 -24.51 -9.81
C GLN A 218 -0.29 -24.09 -11.24
N GLY A 219 0.75 -23.70 -11.97
CA GLY A 219 0.68 -23.31 -13.38
C GLY A 219 1.16 -21.87 -13.57
N GLY A 220 0.86 -21.27 -14.72
CA GLY A 220 1.14 -19.85 -14.96
C GLY A 220 2.63 -19.47 -15.09
N LYS A 221 3.55 -20.44 -14.96
CA LYS A 221 4.97 -20.26 -15.27
C LYS A 221 5.09 -19.82 -16.73
N THR A 222 5.35 -18.53 -16.91
CA THR A 222 5.82 -18.01 -18.18
C THR A 222 7.07 -18.80 -18.54
N ALA A 223 6.99 -19.63 -19.59
CA ALA A 223 8.17 -20.26 -20.14
C ALA A 223 9.19 -19.15 -20.38
N ARG A 224 10.33 -19.21 -19.69
CA ARG A 224 11.48 -18.40 -20.07
C ARG A 224 11.82 -18.85 -21.47
N THR A 225 11.77 -17.93 -22.41
CA THR A 225 12.24 -18.21 -23.76
C THR A 225 13.74 -18.44 -23.72
N ALA A 226 14.28 -19.10 -24.75
CA ALA A 226 15.71 -19.39 -24.85
C ALA A 226 16.59 -18.12 -24.88
N ASP A 227 16.01 -16.96 -25.22
CA ASP A 227 16.64 -15.63 -25.18
C ASP A 227 16.41 -14.86 -23.86
N GLY A 228 15.74 -15.47 -22.87
CA GLY A 228 15.48 -14.86 -21.56
C GLY A 228 14.30 -13.88 -21.51
N GLY A 229 13.56 -13.72 -22.61
CA GLY A 229 12.33 -12.95 -22.69
C GLY A 229 11.13 -13.56 -21.96
N ILE A 230 10.12 -12.72 -21.70
CA ILE A 230 8.83 -13.11 -21.13
C ILE A 230 7.77 -12.84 -22.20
N HIS A 231 7.18 -13.89 -22.77
CA HIS A 231 6.15 -13.71 -23.79
C HIS A 231 4.83 -13.22 -23.16
N ASP A 232 4.36 -12.06 -23.59
CA ASP A 232 3.01 -11.57 -23.29
C ASP A 232 1.91 -12.49 -23.88
N ALA A 233 2.23 -13.38 -24.82
CA ALA A 233 1.26 -14.12 -25.63
C ALA A 233 0.50 -15.26 -24.92
N ALA A 234 1.08 -15.87 -23.86
CA ALA A 234 0.38 -16.94 -23.14
C ALA A 234 -0.78 -16.37 -22.28
N PRO A 235 -1.98 -16.98 -22.29
CA PRO A 235 -3.05 -16.60 -21.37
C PRO A 235 -2.58 -16.79 -19.92
N PRO A 236 -3.09 -15.98 -18.96
CA PRO A 236 -2.80 -16.23 -17.56
C PRO A 236 -3.33 -17.61 -17.16
N LEU A 237 -2.72 -18.23 -16.14
CA LEU A 237 -3.36 -19.36 -15.48
C LEU A 237 -4.64 -18.83 -14.84
N VAL A 238 -5.76 -19.47 -15.18
CA VAL A 238 -7.06 -19.22 -14.58
C VAL A 238 -7.56 -20.54 -14.03
N CYS A 239 -7.93 -20.53 -12.75
CA CYS A 239 -8.56 -21.66 -12.08
C CYS A 239 -9.68 -21.17 -11.17
N SER A 240 -10.50 -22.08 -10.67
CA SER A 240 -11.55 -21.77 -9.70
C SER A 240 -11.48 -22.71 -8.50
N LEU A 241 -12.33 -22.45 -7.50
CA LEU A 241 -12.48 -23.30 -6.32
C LEU A 241 -13.68 -24.25 -6.49
N PRO A 242 -13.65 -25.45 -5.90
CA PRO A 242 -14.75 -26.40 -5.97
C PRO A 242 -16.10 -25.80 -5.57
N GLY A 243 -17.04 -25.80 -6.51
CA GLY A 243 -18.39 -25.25 -6.37
C GLY A 243 -18.48 -23.73 -6.56
N TRP A 244 -17.45 -23.09 -7.10
CA TRP A 244 -17.39 -21.66 -7.45
C TRP A 244 -17.05 -21.39 -8.92
N GLU A 245 -17.03 -22.43 -9.75
CA GLU A 245 -16.53 -22.41 -11.13
C GLU A 245 -17.20 -21.36 -12.02
N ASP A 246 -18.50 -21.12 -11.81
CA ASP A 246 -19.29 -20.16 -12.60
C ASP A 246 -19.22 -18.71 -12.08
N GLU A 247 -18.57 -18.48 -10.93
CA GLU A 247 -18.59 -17.16 -10.27
C GLU A 247 -17.22 -16.66 -9.81
N LEU A 248 -16.18 -17.51 -9.79
CA LEU A 248 -14.89 -17.17 -9.22
C LEU A 248 -13.76 -17.58 -10.14
N GLU A 249 -12.86 -16.64 -10.41
CA GLU A 249 -11.63 -16.89 -11.15
C GLU A 249 -10.42 -16.44 -10.33
N LEU A 250 -9.45 -17.33 -10.18
CA LEU A 250 -8.14 -17.07 -9.60
C LEU A 250 -7.14 -16.97 -10.75
N ILE A 251 -6.69 -15.74 -11.00
CA ILE A 251 -5.89 -15.39 -12.17
C ILE A 251 -4.44 -15.15 -11.73
N HIS A 252 -3.49 -15.93 -12.23
CA HIS A 252 -2.07 -15.72 -11.89
C HIS A 252 -1.56 -14.41 -12.51
N GLY A 253 -1.04 -13.53 -11.65
CA GLY A 253 -0.60 -12.17 -11.98
C GLY A 253 0.74 -11.83 -11.32
N PRO A 254 1.84 -12.53 -11.69
CA PRO A 254 3.15 -12.33 -11.08
C PRO A 254 3.71 -10.93 -11.33
N GLY A 255 4.65 -10.52 -10.49
CA GLY A 255 5.39 -9.26 -10.62
C GLY A 255 5.54 -8.53 -9.29
N HIS A 256 4.47 -8.40 -8.51
CA HIS A 256 4.58 -8.01 -7.10
C HIS A 256 5.37 -9.07 -6.35
N THR A 257 4.88 -10.30 -6.38
CA THR A 257 5.58 -11.53 -5.98
C THR A 257 5.46 -12.58 -7.09
N PRO A 258 6.29 -13.64 -7.10
CA PRO A 258 6.20 -14.71 -8.09
C PRO A 258 4.84 -15.42 -8.11
N GLY A 259 4.19 -15.56 -6.95
CA GLY A 259 2.89 -16.21 -6.78
C GLY A 259 1.71 -15.25 -6.63
N SER A 260 1.86 -13.97 -6.99
CA SER A 260 0.72 -13.03 -6.92
C SER A 260 -0.44 -13.48 -7.81
N ILE A 261 -1.67 -13.36 -7.29
CA ILE A 261 -2.91 -13.65 -8.02
C ILE A 261 -3.93 -12.51 -7.91
N TYR A 262 -4.84 -12.48 -8.88
CA TYR A 262 -6.09 -11.72 -8.81
C TYR A 262 -7.26 -12.66 -8.49
N VAL A 263 -8.21 -12.18 -7.71
CA VAL A 263 -9.48 -12.88 -7.45
C VAL A 263 -10.59 -12.10 -8.13
N LEU A 264 -11.13 -12.64 -9.22
CA LEU A 264 -12.24 -12.05 -9.94
C LEU A 264 -13.53 -12.78 -9.57
N TYR A 265 -14.46 -12.07 -8.92
CA TYR A 265 -15.75 -12.62 -8.49
C TYR A 265 -16.90 -12.00 -9.30
N LYS A 266 -17.74 -12.88 -9.87
CA LYS A 266 -18.88 -12.59 -10.76
C LYS A 266 -18.54 -11.65 -11.91
N GLU A 267 -17.31 -11.76 -12.41
CA GLU A 267 -16.73 -10.85 -13.40
C GLU A 267 -16.82 -9.35 -13.03
N LYS A 268 -17.18 -9.01 -11.78
CA LYS A 268 -17.51 -7.65 -11.35
C LYS A 268 -16.49 -7.10 -10.35
N PHE A 269 -16.09 -7.93 -9.40
CA PHE A 269 -15.21 -7.57 -8.29
C PHE A 269 -13.82 -8.15 -8.49
N LEU A 270 -12.84 -7.30 -8.77
CA LEU A 270 -11.45 -7.71 -8.96
C LEU A 270 -10.64 -7.38 -7.70
N CYS A 271 -10.31 -8.39 -6.90
CA CYS A 271 -9.35 -8.24 -5.81
C CYS A 271 -7.93 -8.32 -6.37
N THR A 272 -7.13 -7.29 -6.12
CA THR A 272 -5.84 -7.11 -6.80
C THR A 272 -4.61 -7.35 -5.93
N GLY A 273 -4.79 -7.61 -4.63
CA GLY A 273 -3.69 -7.62 -3.67
C GLY A 273 -2.88 -6.33 -3.77
N ASP A 274 -1.55 -6.45 -3.79
CA ASP A 274 -0.63 -5.32 -3.90
C ASP A 274 -0.21 -5.04 -5.35
N SER A 275 -1.08 -5.37 -6.31
CA SER A 275 -0.79 -5.14 -7.71
C SER A 275 -1.25 -3.78 -8.23
N LEU A 276 -2.52 -3.45 -8.02
CA LEU A 276 -3.19 -2.29 -8.63
C LEU A 276 -4.12 -1.64 -7.61
N HIS A 277 -4.13 -0.32 -7.54
CA HIS A 277 -5.12 0.45 -6.79
C HIS A 277 -5.52 1.71 -7.56
N TYR A 278 -6.60 2.38 -7.16
CA TYR A 278 -6.96 3.67 -7.77
C TYR A 278 -6.16 4.82 -7.15
N SER A 279 -5.70 5.78 -7.96
CA SER A 279 -5.17 7.05 -7.48
C SER A 279 -6.06 8.19 -7.94
N ARG A 280 -6.60 8.96 -6.99
CA ARG A 280 -7.36 10.18 -7.29
C ARG A 280 -6.52 11.28 -7.90
N ALA A 281 -5.25 11.38 -7.51
CA ALA A 281 -4.37 12.42 -8.05
C ALA A 281 -4.05 12.18 -9.52
N VAL A 282 -3.97 10.91 -9.94
CA VAL A 282 -3.72 10.53 -11.33
C VAL A 282 -5.02 10.35 -12.13
N GLY A 283 -6.11 9.94 -11.48
CA GLY A 283 -7.42 9.73 -12.09
C GLY A 283 -7.59 8.37 -12.75
N HIS A 284 -6.70 7.41 -12.48
CA HIS A 284 -6.79 6.04 -13.00
C HIS A 284 -6.07 5.04 -12.06
N LEU A 285 -6.11 3.75 -12.41
CA LEU A 285 -5.40 2.70 -11.70
C LEU A 285 -3.89 2.89 -11.80
N VAL A 286 -3.15 2.60 -10.73
CA VAL A 286 -1.69 2.63 -10.67
C VAL A 286 -1.20 1.43 -9.86
N GLY A 287 0.09 1.12 -9.96
CA GLY A 287 0.72 0.02 -9.22
C GLY A 287 1.76 0.49 -8.19
N PHE A 288 2.12 -0.41 -7.28
CA PHE A 288 3.04 -0.13 -6.19
C PHE A 288 4.50 -0.31 -6.59
N ARG A 289 5.07 0.63 -7.35
CA ARG A 289 6.45 0.48 -7.89
C ARG A 289 7.51 0.21 -6.81
N LEU A 290 7.37 0.81 -5.62
CA LEU A 290 8.30 0.58 -4.51
C LEU A 290 8.12 -0.78 -3.86
N GLN A 291 6.91 -1.35 -3.94
CA GLN A 291 6.54 -2.63 -3.34
C GLN A 291 6.57 -3.80 -4.33
N CYS A 292 6.92 -3.57 -5.59
CA CYS A 292 7.16 -4.63 -6.56
C CYS A 292 8.44 -5.42 -6.21
N TRP A 293 8.28 -6.56 -5.54
CA TRP A 293 9.37 -7.39 -5.01
C TRP A 293 9.99 -8.32 -6.04
N GLU A 294 9.28 -8.67 -7.10
CA GLU A 294 9.77 -9.58 -8.12
C GLU A 294 10.32 -8.85 -9.35
N SER A 295 9.43 -8.25 -10.16
CA SER A 295 9.79 -7.64 -11.43
C SER A 295 8.67 -6.72 -11.93
N TRP A 296 9.03 -5.46 -12.17
CA TRP A 296 8.12 -4.46 -12.68
C TRP A 296 7.63 -4.77 -14.10
N SER A 297 8.53 -5.19 -14.99
CA SER A 297 8.16 -5.66 -16.33
C SER A 297 7.20 -6.86 -16.30
N ARG A 298 7.42 -7.85 -15.41
CA ARG A 298 6.47 -8.96 -15.21
C ARG A 298 5.11 -8.47 -14.76
N GLN A 299 5.06 -7.51 -13.85
CA GLN A 299 3.81 -6.94 -13.36
C GLN A 299 3.02 -6.26 -14.49
N GLN A 300 3.70 -5.50 -15.35
CA GLN A 300 3.07 -4.90 -16.53
C GLN A 300 2.54 -5.96 -17.51
N THR A 301 3.30 -7.03 -17.75
CA THR A 301 2.85 -8.17 -18.55
C THR A 301 1.58 -8.80 -17.96
N SER A 302 1.52 -8.99 -16.64
CA SER A 302 0.33 -9.48 -15.94
C SER A 302 -0.88 -8.56 -16.13
N TRP A 303 -0.70 -7.24 -16.11
CA TRP A 303 -1.78 -6.30 -16.40
C TRP A 303 -2.24 -6.34 -17.86
N ARG A 304 -1.32 -6.47 -18.82
CA ARG A 304 -1.70 -6.65 -20.24
C ARG A 304 -2.48 -7.94 -20.46
N ARG A 305 -2.14 -9.01 -19.75
CA ARG A 305 -2.87 -10.28 -19.77
C ARG A 305 -4.25 -10.14 -19.13
N LEU A 306 -4.33 -9.51 -17.96
CA LEU A 306 -5.60 -9.21 -17.29
C LEU A 306 -6.51 -8.36 -18.19
N LEU A 307 -5.96 -7.34 -18.86
CA LEU A 307 -6.68 -6.50 -19.81
C LEU A 307 -7.21 -7.29 -21.03
N ARG A 308 -6.50 -8.33 -21.48
CA ARG A 308 -7.00 -9.21 -22.55
C ARG A 308 -8.03 -10.21 -22.05
N HIS A 309 -7.88 -10.66 -20.81
CA HIS A 309 -8.70 -11.71 -20.20
C HIS A 309 -10.09 -11.21 -19.81
N SER A 310 -10.18 -10.07 -19.12
CA SER A 310 -11.46 -9.54 -18.63
C SER A 310 -11.69 -8.10 -19.06
N SER A 311 -12.92 -7.81 -19.43
CA SER A 311 -13.43 -6.46 -19.73
C SER A 311 -14.68 -6.10 -18.93
N ALA A 312 -15.06 -6.92 -17.95
CA ALA A 312 -16.37 -6.86 -17.30
C ALA A 312 -16.33 -6.33 -15.87
N PHE A 313 -15.15 -6.26 -15.23
CA PHE A 313 -15.07 -5.79 -13.85
C PHE A 313 -15.36 -4.29 -13.74
N SER A 314 -16.04 -3.90 -12.67
CA SER A 314 -16.32 -2.50 -12.34
C SER A 314 -15.82 -2.13 -10.95
N TRP A 315 -15.50 -3.11 -10.10
CA TRP A 315 -14.84 -2.90 -8.82
C TRP A 315 -13.39 -3.36 -8.87
N VAL A 316 -12.49 -2.52 -8.35
CA VAL A 316 -11.11 -2.89 -8.04
C VAL A 316 -10.90 -2.78 -6.53
N LEU A 317 -10.48 -3.88 -5.93
CA LEU A 317 -10.41 -4.10 -4.48
C LEU A 317 -8.99 -4.47 -4.07
N PRO A 318 -8.13 -3.49 -3.77
CA PRO A 318 -6.73 -3.78 -3.53
C PRO A 318 -6.45 -4.19 -2.09
N GLY A 319 -5.33 -4.86 -1.88
CA GLY A 319 -4.77 -5.16 -0.56
C GLY A 319 -4.25 -3.91 0.13
N HIS A 320 -3.60 -3.02 -0.61
CA HIS A 320 -3.25 -1.67 -0.17
C HIS A 320 -3.77 -0.62 -1.15
N GLY A 321 -3.91 0.63 -0.72
CA GLY A 321 -4.40 1.69 -1.61
C GLY A 321 -5.92 1.84 -1.62
N GLU A 322 -6.43 2.58 -2.61
CA GLU A 322 -7.85 2.94 -2.66
C GLU A 322 -8.68 1.93 -3.47
N PRO A 323 -9.73 1.31 -2.86
CA PRO A 323 -10.73 0.57 -3.60
C PRO A 323 -11.60 1.52 -4.42
N HIS A 324 -12.00 1.10 -5.61
CA HIS A 324 -12.74 1.96 -6.53
C HIS A 324 -13.81 1.22 -7.31
N ARG A 325 -14.98 1.86 -7.44
CA ARG A 325 -16.05 1.44 -8.33
C ARG A 325 -16.10 2.35 -9.54
N PHE A 326 -15.76 1.80 -10.69
CA PHE A 326 -15.98 2.45 -11.97
C PHE A 326 -17.48 2.44 -12.30
N PRO A 327 -18.00 3.52 -12.93
CA PRO A 327 -19.39 3.55 -13.38
C PRO A 327 -19.70 2.44 -14.39
N THR A 328 -18.75 2.12 -15.26
CA THR A 328 -18.87 1.08 -16.27
C THR A 328 -17.62 0.20 -16.34
N PRO A 329 -17.74 -1.06 -16.82
CA PRO A 329 -16.58 -1.89 -17.11
C PRO A 329 -15.64 -1.31 -18.19
N GLY A 330 -16.19 -0.52 -19.12
CA GLY A 330 -15.41 0.21 -20.12
C GLY A 330 -14.43 1.20 -19.49
N GLU A 331 -14.89 1.99 -18.53
CA GLU A 331 -14.02 2.92 -17.78
C GLU A 331 -12.98 2.19 -16.92
N ALA A 332 -13.33 1.04 -16.34
CA ALA A 332 -12.36 0.21 -15.61
C ALA A 332 -11.24 -0.30 -16.54
N ARG A 333 -11.62 -0.71 -17.76
CA ARG A 333 -10.70 -1.15 -18.81
C ARG A 333 -9.78 -0.02 -19.27
N GLU A 334 -10.32 1.17 -19.53
CA GLU A 334 -9.55 2.37 -19.88
C GLU A 334 -8.55 2.74 -18.78
N SER A 335 -8.99 2.66 -17.52
CA SER A 335 -8.17 2.91 -16.35
C SER A 335 -7.01 1.91 -16.21
N LEU A 336 -7.24 0.63 -16.48
CA LEU A 336 -6.17 -0.39 -16.53
C LEU A 336 -5.20 -0.16 -17.70
N ALA A 337 -5.70 0.23 -18.87
CA ALA A 337 -4.85 0.59 -20.01
C ALA A 337 -3.96 1.81 -19.69
N ALA A 338 -4.51 2.82 -19.03
CA ALA A 338 -3.77 3.98 -18.54
C ALA A 338 -2.73 3.58 -17.49
N ALA A 339 -3.03 2.64 -16.60
CA ALA A 339 -2.08 2.09 -15.62
C ALA A 339 -0.84 1.47 -16.30
N ILE A 340 -1.07 0.69 -17.37
CA ILE A 340 0.01 0.06 -18.15
C ILE A 340 0.89 1.14 -18.80
N GLN A 341 0.29 2.18 -19.39
CA GLN A 341 1.05 3.29 -19.98
C GLN A 341 1.84 4.06 -18.92
N TRP A 342 1.20 4.37 -17.79
CA TRP A 342 1.83 5.02 -16.65
C TRP A 342 3.04 4.25 -16.14
N ALA A 343 2.95 2.92 -16.08
CA ALA A 343 4.03 2.07 -15.60
C ALA A 343 5.28 2.04 -16.50
N LEU A 344 5.14 2.36 -17.80
CA LEU A 344 6.29 2.52 -18.71
C LEU A 344 7.19 3.70 -18.33
N GLY A 345 6.66 4.67 -17.57
CA GLY A 345 7.43 5.81 -17.06
C GLY A 345 8.42 5.48 -15.93
N PHE A 346 8.45 4.22 -15.47
CA PHE A 346 9.31 3.79 -14.36
C PHE A 346 10.38 2.81 -14.85
N PRO A 347 11.60 2.88 -14.29
CA PRO A 347 12.65 1.93 -14.64
C PRO A 347 12.24 0.50 -14.24
N ASP A 348 12.67 -0.47 -15.03
CA ASP A 348 12.49 -1.90 -14.71
C ASP A 348 13.33 -2.31 -13.49
N GLY A 349 13.17 -3.56 -13.07
CA GLY A 349 13.79 -4.16 -11.90
C GLY A 349 12.85 -4.23 -10.71
N ARG A 350 13.42 -4.54 -9.55
CA ARG A 350 12.69 -4.69 -8.29
C ARG A 350 13.30 -3.86 -7.20
N THR A 351 12.48 -3.47 -6.23
CA THR A 351 12.97 -2.98 -4.95
C THR A 351 13.24 -4.19 -4.06
N PRO A 352 14.47 -4.46 -3.59
CA PRO A 352 14.69 -5.53 -2.63
C PRO A 352 13.90 -5.26 -1.34
N SER A 353 13.05 -6.21 -0.92
CA SER A 353 12.18 -6.04 0.26
C SER A 353 12.94 -5.64 1.54
N ARG A 354 14.21 -6.07 1.68
CA ARG A 354 15.09 -5.64 2.79
C ARG A 354 15.39 -4.14 2.78
N ARG A 355 15.57 -3.54 1.59
CA ARG A 355 15.81 -2.09 1.44
C ARG A 355 14.53 -1.31 1.73
N PHE A 356 13.38 -1.82 1.29
CA PHE A 356 12.08 -1.24 1.65
C PHE A 356 11.84 -1.29 3.16
N ARG A 357 12.11 -2.43 3.81
CA ARG A 357 12.01 -2.55 5.27
C ARG A 357 12.91 -1.55 5.99
N LEU A 358 14.17 -1.42 5.57
CA LEU A 358 15.08 -0.41 6.14
C LEU A 358 14.50 1.01 5.97
N TRP A 359 14.02 1.33 4.77
CA TRP A 359 13.37 2.60 4.47
C TRP A 359 12.17 2.87 5.40
N ALA A 360 11.23 1.93 5.49
CA ALA A 360 10.06 2.03 6.36
C ALA A 360 10.46 2.17 7.83
N THR A 361 11.38 1.33 8.32
CA THR A 361 11.87 1.39 9.70
C THR A 361 12.50 2.74 10.02
N THR A 362 13.38 3.26 9.16
CA THR A 362 14.04 4.55 9.42
C THR A 362 13.06 5.72 9.50
N ARG A 363 11.95 5.68 8.76
CA ARG A 363 10.87 6.68 8.88
C ARG A 363 10.14 6.61 10.21
N VAL A 364 9.93 5.40 10.72
CA VAL A 364 9.18 5.20 11.97
C VAL A 364 10.06 5.43 13.21
N THR A 365 11.34 5.04 13.18
CA THR A 365 12.17 4.94 14.40
C THR A 365 13.27 5.99 14.51
N SER A 366 13.73 6.59 13.41
CA SER A 366 14.88 7.50 13.44
C SER A 366 14.46 8.95 13.35
N ARG A 367 14.86 9.78 14.32
CA ARG A 367 14.79 11.25 14.22
C ARG A 367 15.94 11.86 13.39
N ARG A 368 16.94 11.05 13.00
CA ARG A 368 18.13 11.53 12.27
C ARG A 368 17.82 11.66 10.78
N LYS A 369 17.73 12.91 10.31
CA LYS A 369 17.42 13.26 8.91
C LYS A 369 18.37 12.64 7.89
N TRP A 370 19.66 12.56 8.19
CA TRP A 370 20.65 11.97 7.28
C TRP A 370 20.46 10.46 7.08
N LEU A 371 19.98 9.72 8.10
CA LEU A 371 19.67 8.30 7.97
C LEU A 371 18.44 8.07 7.08
N ARG A 372 17.40 8.91 7.23
CA ARG A 372 16.22 8.86 6.36
C ARG A 372 16.58 9.22 4.92
N TRP A 373 17.34 10.29 4.73
CA TRP A 373 17.86 10.68 3.41
C TRP A 373 18.66 9.55 2.77
N LEU A 374 19.56 8.90 3.52
CA LEU A 374 20.32 7.76 3.02
C LEU A 374 19.38 6.62 2.61
N ALA A 375 18.40 6.28 3.44
CA ALA A 375 17.43 5.23 3.14
C ALA A 375 16.57 5.57 1.90
N ASP A 376 16.13 6.82 1.76
CA ASP A 376 15.43 7.31 0.57
C ASP A 376 16.29 7.13 -0.70
N ASN A 377 17.61 7.35 -0.61
CA ASN A 377 18.55 7.18 -1.74
C ASN A 377 18.90 5.73 -2.05
N LEU A 378 18.72 4.82 -1.09
CA LEU A 378 19.06 3.42 -1.25
C LEU A 378 17.87 2.55 -1.65
N VAL A 379 16.63 3.00 -1.41
CA VAL A 379 15.44 2.14 -1.54
C VAL A 379 15.26 1.62 -2.97
N LEU A 380 15.58 2.43 -3.99
CA LEU A 380 15.48 2.02 -5.39
C LEU A 380 16.80 1.44 -5.96
N PRO A 381 16.74 0.67 -7.06
CA PRO A 381 17.92 0.22 -7.80
C PRO A 381 18.78 1.38 -8.34
N PRO A 382 20.11 1.24 -8.43
CA PRO A 382 20.97 2.22 -9.11
C PRO A 382 20.48 2.52 -10.54
N GLY A 383 20.50 3.79 -10.95
CA GLY A 383 19.93 4.22 -12.23
C GLY A 383 18.45 4.60 -12.17
N SER A 384 17.73 4.14 -11.15
CA SER A 384 16.47 4.75 -10.73
C SER A 384 16.85 6.05 -10.03
N ARG A 385 16.72 7.21 -10.71
CA ARG A 385 16.76 8.48 -9.96
C ARG A 385 15.69 8.37 -8.89
N LEU A 386 16.00 8.94 -7.73
CA LEU A 386 15.12 9.09 -6.58
C LEU A 386 13.96 10.03 -6.94
N ALA A 387 13.14 9.63 -7.92
CA ALA A 387 11.74 9.95 -7.87
C ALA A 387 11.23 9.06 -6.74
N ILE A 388 11.26 9.52 -5.48
CA ILE A 388 10.14 9.13 -4.61
C ILE A 388 8.93 9.55 -5.42
N PRO A 389 8.12 8.62 -5.94
CA PRO A 389 7.01 9.00 -6.77
C PRO A 389 5.95 9.51 -5.81
N CYS A 390 6.01 10.79 -5.48
CA CYS A 390 4.78 11.55 -5.44
C CYS A 390 4.50 11.96 -6.88
N TYR A 391 3.96 10.98 -7.62
CA TYR A 391 3.24 11.18 -8.88
C TYR A 391 3.98 11.96 -9.97
N ALA A 392 4.62 11.24 -10.89
CA ALA A 392 5.08 11.82 -12.15
C ALA A 392 3.87 12.28 -13.00
N GLY A 393 3.80 13.58 -13.29
CA GLY A 393 2.99 14.17 -14.36
C GLY A 393 3.86 14.56 -15.57
N PRO A 394 3.24 14.91 -16.71
CA PRO A 394 3.61 14.49 -18.07
C PRO A 394 4.92 15.09 -18.58
N ALA A 395 5.51 14.35 -19.53
CA ALA A 395 6.65 14.79 -20.33
C ALA A 395 6.33 16.09 -21.07
N GLY A 396 7.26 17.05 -21.00
CA GLY A 396 7.17 18.29 -21.79
C GLY A 396 7.76 19.51 -21.09
N ALA A 397 9.09 19.55 -20.94
CA ALA A 397 9.84 20.80 -20.85
C ALA A 397 11.31 20.50 -21.15
N VAL A 398 11.71 20.76 -22.40
CA VAL A 398 13.09 21.05 -22.77
C VAL A 398 13.55 22.22 -21.89
N LEU A 399 14.64 22.05 -21.16
CA LEU A 399 15.39 23.20 -20.64
C LEU A 399 16.80 23.12 -21.19
N GLU A 400 17.04 24.06 -22.11
CA GLU A 400 18.32 24.41 -22.70
C GLU A 400 19.38 24.72 -21.64
N GLY A 401 20.63 24.54 -22.04
CA GLY A 401 21.79 24.74 -21.19
C GLY A 401 22.02 26.19 -20.74
N GLY A 402 22.66 26.32 -19.59
CA GLY A 402 23.22 27.58 -19.10
C GLY A 402 24.24 27.28 -18.01
N GLY A 403 25.53 27.48 -18.31
CA GLY A 403 26.66 27.17 -17.44
C GLY A 403 26.90 28.18 -16.31
N GLY A 404 27.78 27.80 -15.38
CA GLY A 404 28.36 28.67 -14.36
C GLY A 404 28.99 27.89 -13.19
N PRO A 405 30.31 27.94 -12.96
CA PRO A 405 31.01 27.10 -11.99
C PRO A 405 31.03 27.74 -10.60
N GLY A 406 30.79 26.95 -9.56
CA GLY A 406 30.85 27.43 -8.18
C GLY A 406 30.46 26.35 -7.17
N SER A 407 31.09 25.17 -7.23
CA SER A 407 30.81 24.06 -6.33
C SER A 407 31.65 24.14 -5.04
N GLY A 408 31.00 24.56 -3.96
CA GLY A 408 31.46 24.36 -2.57
C GLY A 408 31.44 22.89 -2.10
N LEU A 409 31.53 21.93 -3.03
CA LEU A 409 31.53 20.50 -2.77
C LEU A 409 32.97 19.93 -2.62
N GLY A 410 33.99 20.69 -3.03
CA GLY A 410 35.40 20.26 -3.00
C GLY A 410 36.07 20.35 -1.62
N ALA A 411 35.59 21.21 -0.72
CA ALA A 411 36.25 21.47 0.56
C ALA A 411 35.82 20.48 1.68
N MET A 412 34.73 19.72 1.51
CA MET A 412 34.22 18.80 2.53
C MET A 412 34.89 17.41 2.49
N LEU A 413 35.55 17.07 1.38
CA LEU A 413 36.17 15.74 1.16
C LEU A 413 37.63 15.64 1.60
N GLN A 414 38.27 16.70 2.08
CA GLN A 414 39.67 16.66 2.55
C GLN A 414 39.85 16.53 4.08
N SER A 415 38.76 16.52 4.87
CA SER A 415 38.88 16.48 6.34
C SER A 415 38.78 15.07 6.97
N LEU A 416 38.69 13.99 6.16
CA LEU A 416 38.49 12.62 6.67
C LEU A 416 39.72 11.70 6.57
N CYS A 417 40.92 12.23 6.28
CA CYS A 417 42.16 11.46 6.28
C CYS A 417 43.18 11.98 7.31
N LYS A 418 42.85 11.89 8.61
CA LYS A 418 43.85 11.78 9.70
C LYS A 418 43.25 10.98 10.86
N ILE A 419 43.57 9.69 10.93
CA ILE A 419 43.45 8.89 12.16
C ILE A 419 44.87 8.49 12.52
N ASP A 420 45.36 9.04 13.63
CA ASP A 420 46.56 8.57 14.33
C ASP A 420 46.16 7.49 15.34
N ARG A 421 47.08 6.56 15.56
CA ARG A 421 46.93 5.34 16.34
C ARG A 421 47.05 5.64 17.83
N GLY A 422 46.23 5.00 18.67
CA GLY A 422 46.60 4.78 20.08
C GLY A 422 45.44 4.55 21.05
N THR A 423 45.51 3.41 21.74
CA THR A 423 44.90 3.08 23.05
C THR A 423 43.39 2.75 23.11
N GLY A 424 43.09 1.44 22.94
CA GLY A 424 42.62 0.56 24.02
C GLY A 424 41.38 0.89 24.87
N VAL A 425 40.36 0.03 24.69
CA VAL A 425 39.37 -0.48 25.68
C VAL A 425 37.93 0.08 25.64
N ALA A 426 37.05 -0.83 25.16
CA ALA A 426 35.73 -1.24 25.66
C ALA A 426 34.40 -0.77 25.00
N LEU A 427 33.67 -1.83 24.58
CA LEU A 427 32.22 -2.09 24.68
C LEU A 427 31.24 -1.39 23.71
N GLY A 428 30.52 -2.23 22.95
CA GLY A 428 29.13 -1.95 22.56
C GLY A 428 28.79 -2.19 21.09
N LEU A 429 28.17 -3.36 20.82
CA LEU A 429 27.09 -3.56 19.83
C LEU A 429 27.09 -2.61 18.62
N THR A 430 27.83 -2.96 17.57
CA THR A 430 27.56 -2.55 16.18
C THR A 430 28.56 -3.24 15.26
N SER A 431 28.15 -4.32 14.60
CA SER A 431 28.90 -4.87 13.46
C SER A 431 27.97 -5.77 12.67
N PHE A 432 27.34 -5.20 11.63
CA PHE A 432 27.09 -5.89 10.35
C PHE A 432 26.61 -4.87 9.30
N VAL A 433 27.39 -3.81 9.08
CA VAL A 433 27.32 -2.98 7.86
C VAL A 433 28.72 -2.51 7.54
N LEU A 434 29.53 -3.37 6.91
CA LEU A 434 30.68 -3.01 6.07
C LEU A 434 31.23 -4.29 5.45
N GLY A 435 30.85 -4.55 4.21
CA GLY A 435 31.29 -5.75 3.50
C GLY A 435 30.71 -5.89 2.10
N VAL A 436 30.54 -4.79 1.35
CA VAL A 436 30.45 -4.83 -0.14
C VAL A 436 30.94 -3.48 -0.69
N VAL A 437 32.24 -3.28 -0.80
CA VAL A 437 32.89 -2.60 -1.95
C VAL A 437 34.35 -3.08 -1.97
N VAL A 438 34.76 -3.62 -3.11
CA VAL A 438 36.09 -3.71 -3.74
C VAL A 438 36.27 -5.12 -4.29
N GLY A 439 36.17 -5.22 -5.61
CA GLY A 439 36.37 -6.44 -6.38
C GLY A 439 36.00 -6.26 -7.85
N VAL A 440 36.54 -5.22 -8.50
CA VAL A 440 36.74 -5.22 -9.95
C VAL A 440 38.22 -4.90 -10.16
N GLY A 441 38.96 -5.96 -10.45
CA GLY A 441 40.17 -5.94 -11.27
C GLY A 441 39.86 -6.77 -12.49
#